data_AF-A0A1S2K355-F1
#
_entry.id   AF-A0A1S2K355-F1
#
_cell.length_a   1.000
_cell.length_b   1.000
_cell.length_c   1.000
_cell.angle_alpha   90.00
_cell.angle_beta   90.00
_cell.angle_gamma   90.00
#
_symmetry.space_group_name_H-M   'P 1'
#
loop_
_entity.id
_entity.type
_entity.pdbx_description
1 polymer ?
#
loop_
_entity_poly.entity_id
_entity_poly.type
_entity_poly.pdbx_seq_one_letter_code
_entity_poly.pdbx_strand_id
1 'polypeptide(L)'
;MHDTGPRPPLTLRELETAEAALGVVFPAAYRHHLLHVSAGGRRPHAGGMLKPLRLGPNGWGWEDDPYTVLPLLPAPFPHPDTYREDDEALADGEPREEDFAARAEFSAAWQAWDEACEELEDRKTAGAVHLVEHGHGFRTLYVVSGRYRDTMWFDQRATSDRIIPLRGPDGRIPTFAEWYAWPEGRDG
;
A
#
# COMPACT_ATOMS: atom_id res chain seq x y z
N MET A 1 8.17 -24.89 -0.96
CA MET A 1 7.34 -24.79 -2.18
C MET A 1 6.14 -23.95 -1.79
N HIS A 2 6.15 -22.65 -2.07
CA HIS A 2 5.01 -21.79 -1.77
C HIS A 2 3.89 -22.17 -2.74
N ASP A 3 2.72 -22.51 -2.19
CA ASP A 3 1.51 -22.74 -2.99
C ASP A 3 1.14 -21.44 -3.70
N THR A 4 1.15 -21.47 -5.02
CA THR A 4 0.91 -20.31 -5.90
C THR A 4 -0.48 -20.33 -6.54
N GLY A 5 -1.33 -21.28 -6.14
CA GLY A 5 -2.71 -21.38 -6.61
C GLY A 5 -3.58 -20.21 -6.11
N PRO A 6 -4.68 -19.90 -6.83
CA PRO A 6 -5.66 -18.95 -6.33
C PRO A 6 -6.21 -19.42 -4.98
N ARG A 7 -6.24 -18.51 -4.01
CA ARG A 7 -6.82 -18.81 -2.70
C ARG A 7 -8.34 -18.88 -2.80
N PRO A 8 -9.00 -19.75 -2.02
CA PRO A 8 -10.46 -19.81 -2.04
C PRO A 8 -11.06 -18.44 -1.70
N PRO A 9 -12.20 -18.06 -2.31
CA PRO A 9 -12.93 -16.86 -1.92
C PRO A 9 -13.30 -16.88 -0.43
N LEU A 10 -13.38 -15.69 0.16
CA LEU A 10 -13.86 -15.50 1.52
C LEU A 10 -15.38 -15.67 1.58
N THR A 11 -15.88 -16.11 2.72
CA THR A 11 -17.31 -16.02 3.04
C THR A 11 -17.70 -14.58 3.35
N LEU A 12 -19.00 -14.27 3.24
CA LEU A 12 -19.54 -12.97 3.63
C LEU A 12 -19.16 -12.57 5.06
N ARG A 13 -19.24 -13.53 5.99
CA ARG A 13 -18.92 -13.31 7.41
C ARG A 13 -17.44 -13.02 7.64
N GLU A 14 -16.56 -13.74 6.96
CA GLU A 14 -15.11 -13.51 7.04
C GLU A 14 -14.77 -12.11 6.54
N LEU A 15 -15.33 -11.72 5.39
CA LEU A 15 -15.14 -10.41 4.82
C LEU A 15 -15.65 -9.29 5.75
N GLU A 16 -16.85 -9.41 6.31
CA GLU A 16 -17.39 -8.43 7.27
C GLU A 16 -16.54 -8.32 8.53
N THR A 17 -16.00 -9.45 9.01
CA THR A 17 -15.07 -9.47 10.14
C THR A 17 -13.74 -8.79 9.78
N ALA A 18 -13.24 -9.00 8.56
CA ALA A 18 -12.04 -8.34 8.07
C ALA A 18 -12.23 -6.83 7.96
N GLU A 19 -13.32 -6.38 7.33
CA GLU A 19 -13.68 -4.97 7.20
C GLU A 19 -13.81 -4.29 8.58
N ALA A 20 -14.47 -4.96 9.53
CA ALA A 20 -14.60 -4.46 10.90
C ALA A 20 -13.25 -4.36 11.62
N ALA A 21 -12.38 -5.37 11.48
CA ALA A 21 -11.05 -5.38 12.10
C ALA A 21 -10.11 -4.34 11.50
N LEU A 22 -10.23 -4.09 10.20
CA LEU A 22 -9.40 -3.13 9.45
C LEU A 22 -9.97 -1.70 9.46
N GLY A 23 -11.17 -1.51 10.02
CA GLY A 23 -11.83 -0.20 10.10
C GLY A 23 -12.24 0.39 8.75
N VAL A 24 -12.38 -0.45 7.71
CA VAL A 24 -12.71 -0.02 6.34
C VAL A 24 -13.78 -0.92 5.74
N VAL A 25 -14.66 -0.34 4.92
CA VAL A 25 -15.50 -1.12 4.00
C VAL A 25 -14.80 -1.14 2.65
N PHE A 26 -14.54 -2.31 2.10
CA PHE A 26 -13.82 -2.40 0.82
C PHE A 26 -14.67 -1.89 -0.35
N PRO A 27 -14.05 -1.35 -1.42
CA PRO A 27 -14.82 -0.97 -2.60
C PRO A 27 -15.51 -2.17 -3.27
N ALA A 28 -16.66 -1.91 -3.88
CA ALA A 28 -17.60 -2.96 -4.30
C ALA A 28 -16.98 -3.98 -5.25
N ALA A 29 -16.11 -3.53 -6.17
CA ALA A 29 -15.38 -4.41 -7.09
C ALA A 29 -14.45 -5.39 -6.35
N TYR A 30 -13.68 -4.88 -5.38
CA TYR A 30 -12.79 -5.73 -4.57
C TYR A 30 -13.56 -6.65 -3.64
N ARG A 31 -14.65 -6.14 -3.05
CA ARG A 31 -15.58 -6.95 -2.25
C ARG A 31 -16.14 -8.14 -3.05
N HIS A 32 -16.61 -7.89 -4.26
CA HIS A 32 -17.08 -8.92 -5.18
C HIS A 32 -15.96 -9.92 -5.53
N HIS A 33 -14.75 -9.42 -5.78
CA HIS A 33 -13.59 -10.28 -6.05
C HIS A 33 -13.30 -11.24 -4.89
N LEU A 34 -13.21 -10.70 -3.66
CA LEU A 34 -12.94 -11.50 -2.46
C LEU A 34 -14.01 -12.56 -2.19
N LEU A 35 -15.28 -12.29 -2.53
CA LEU A 35 -16.41 -13.20 -2.28
C LEU A 35 -16.61 -14.27 -3.36
N HIS A 36 -16.29 -13.94 -4.61
CA HIS A 36 -16.72 -14.75 -5.76
C HIS A 36 -15.60 -15.21 -6.67
N VAL A 37 -14.43 -14.59 -6.61
CA VAL A 37 -13.30 -14.90 -7.49
C VAL A 37 -12.17 -15.57 -6.71
N SER A 38 -11.60 -14.86 -5.73
CA SER A 38 -10.46 -15.34 -4.95
C SER A 38 -10.15 -14.42 -3.78
N ALA A 39 -9.58 -14.95 -2.69
CA ALA A 39 -8.97 -14.14 -1.64
C ALA A 39 -7.59 -13.58 -2.03
N GLY A 40 -6.98 -14.08 -3.12
CA GLY A 40 -5.68 -13.65 -3.66
C GLY A 40 -5.02 -14.71 -4.55
N GLY A 41 -3.82 -14.44 -5.04
CA GLY A 41 -3.08 -15.34 -5.91
C GLY A 41 -2.84 -14.76 -7.31
N ARG A 42 -2.47 -15.62 -8.27
CA ARG A 42 -2.02 -15.18 -9.59
C ARG A 42 -3.15 -14.49 -10.34
N ARG A 43 -2.86 -13.30 -10.91
CA ARG A 43 -3.82 -12.64 -11.82
C ARG A 43 -3.96 -13.47 -13.11
N PRO A 44 -5.19 -13.67 -13.62
CA PRO A 44 -5.42 -14.49 -14.81
C PRO A 44 -4.76 -13.94 -16.08
N HIS A 45 -4.66 -12.62 -16.17
CA HIS A 45 -4.28 -11.92 -17.38
C HIS A 45 -3.13 -10.93 -17.18
N ALA A 46 -2.47 -10.88 -16.02
CA ALA A 46 -1.44 -9.87 -15.75
C ALA A 46 -0.25 -10.44 -14.97
N GLY A 47 0.85 -9.69 -14.94
CA GLY A 47 2.02 -10.02 -14.14
C GLY A 47 1.76 -9.82 -12.65
N GLY A 48 2.36 -10.67 -11.82
CA GLY A 48 2.33 -10.52 -10.36
C GLY A 48 1.22 -11.29 -9.64
N MET A 49 1.41 -11.38 -8.33
CA MET A 49 0.56 -12.12 -7.39
C MET A 49 -0.23 -11.13 -6.55
N LEU A 50 -1.57 -11.23 -6.55
CA LEU A 50 -2.37 -10.54 -5.54
C LEU A 50 -2.05 -11.15 -4.19
N LYS A 51 -1.62 -10.35 -3.23
CA LYS A 51 -1.40 -10.83 -1.86
C LYS A 51 -2.74 -11.30 -1.26
N PRO A 52 -2.84 -12.54 -0.75
CA PRO A 52 -4.09 -13.02 -0.16
C PRO A 52 -4.52 -12.32 1.12
N LEU A 53 -5.78 -11.88 1.22
CA LEU A 53 -6.38 -11.42 2.48
C LEU A 53 -6.78 -12.63 3.34
N ARG A 54 -6.28 -12.71 4.58
CA ARG A 54 -6.56 -13.83 5.48
C ARG A 54 -6.50 -13.43 6.96
N LEU A 55 -7.15 -14.24 7.79
CA LEU A 55 -6.99 -14.21 9.23
C LEU A 55 -5.71 -14.98 9.62
N GLY A 56 -4.72 -14.28 10.15
CA GLY A 56 -3.47 -14.84 10.66
C GLY A 56 -3.33 -14.69 12.19
N PRO A 57 -2.17 -15.07 12.75
CA PRO A 57 -1.89 -14.94 14.19
C PRO A 57 -2.00 -13.51 14.71
N ASN A 58 -1.74 -12.53 13.85
CA ASN A 58 -1.77 -11.10 14.17
C ASN A 58 -3.10 -10.42 13.78
N GLY A 59 -4.14 -11.21 13.47
CA GLY A 59 -5.42 -10.69 12.97
C GLY A 59 -5.53 -10.71 11.45
N TRP A 60 -6.46 -9.92 10.91
CA TRP A 60 -6.69 -9.80 9.47
C TRP A 60 -5.59 -8.99 8.79
N GLY A 61 -5.10 -9.49 7.67
CA GLY A 61 -4.11 -8.80 6.85
C GLY A 61 -3.80 -9.54 5.55
N TRP A 62 -2.93 -8.94 4.73
CA TRP A 62 -2.49 -9.51 3.48
C TRP A 62 -1.25 -10.40 3.71
N GLU A 63 -1.26 -11.60 3.11
CA GLU A 63 -0.17 -12.57 3.19
C GLU A 63 1.13 -11.97 2.61
N ASP A 64 2.22 -12.13 3.36
CA ASP A 64 3.55 -11.63 2.99
C ASP A 64 3.58 -10.11 2.72
N ASP A 65 2.70 -9.35 3.37
CA ASP A 65 2.66 -7.89 3.31
C ASP A 65 3.04 -7.26 4.65
N PRO A 66 4.33 -6.95 4.88
CA PRO A 66 4.74 -6.19 6.04
C PRO A 66 4.57 -4.66 5.86
N TYR A 67 4.16 -4.19 4.68
CA TYR A 67 4.22 -2.76 4.31
C TYR A 67 2.89 -2.03 4.46
N THR A 68 1.76 -2.73 4.40
CA THR A 68 0.47 -2.07 4.64
C THR A 68 0.31 -1.72 6.12
N VAL A 69 0.24 -0.42 6.40
CA VAL A 69 0.05 0.13 7.74
C VAL A 69 -1.42 0.03 8.13
N LEU A 70 -1.83 -1.12 8.68
CA LEU A 70 -3.24 -1.43 8.97
C LEU A 70 -3.98 -0.32 9.75
N PRO A 71 -3.41 0.29 10.81
CA PRO A 71 -4.07 1.37 11.55
C PRO A 71 -4.37 2.63 10.71
N LEU A 72 -3.65 2.84 9.59
CA LEU A 72 -3.85 3.97 8.70
C LEU A 72 -4.81 3.67 7.53
N LEU A 73 -5.33 2.45 7.41
CA LEU A 73 -6.31 2.12 6.35
C LEU A 73 -7.59 2.96 6.38
N PRO A 74 -8.15 3.36 7.54
CA PRO A 74 -9.32 4.23 7.58
C PRO A 74 -9.04 5.69 7.17
N ALA A 75 -7.77 6.13 7.23
CA ALA A 75 -7.38 7.48 6.85
C ALA A 75 -7.46 7.67 5.32
N PRO A 76 -7.73 8.89 4.84
CA PRO A 76 -7.78 9.15 3.40
C PRO A 76 -6.39 9.04 2.77
N PHE A 77 -6.30 8.39 1.61
CA PHE A 77 -5.05 8.36 0.84
C PHE A 77 -4.63 9.78 0.40
N PRO A 78 -3.42 10.23 0.79
CA PRO A 78 -2.94 11.57 0.45
C PRO A 78 -2.61 11.67 -1.03
N HIS A 79 -2.56 12.90 -1.55
CA HIS A 79 -2.02 13.10 -2.88
C HIS A 79 -0.51 13.24 -2.81
N PRO A 80 0.26 12.77 -3.80
CA PRO A 80 1.71 12.91 -3.76
C PRO A 80 2.22 14.34 -3.57
N ASP A 81 1.49 15.33 -4.08
CA ASP A 81 1.89 16.73 -3.91
C ASP A 81 1.65 17.26 -2.48
N THR A 82 0.83 16.61 -1.66
CA THR A 82 0.45 17.16 -0.34
C THR A 82 1.49 16.93 0.74
N TYR A 83 2.44 16.01 0.54
CA TYR A 83 3.51 15.72 1.50
C TYR A 83 4.89 16.17 1.00
N ARG A 84 4.96 16.90 -0.13
CA ARG A 84 6.23 17.40 -0.67
C ARG A 84 6.92 18.40 0.26
N GLU A 85 6.15 19.31 0.83
CA GLU A 85 6.69 20.31 1.76
C GLU A 85 7.18 19.64 3.05
N ASP A 86 6.49 18.60 3.52
CA ASP A 86 6.91 17.81 4.68
C ASP A 86 8.21 17.02 4.38
N ASP A 87 8.34 16.45 3.18
CA ASP A 87 9.56 15.78 2.71
C ASP A 87 10.75 16.75 2.67
N GLU A 88 10.55 17.94 2.09
CA GLU A 88 11.57 18.98 2.00
C GLU A 88 11.98 19.47 3.41
N ALA A 89 11.00 19.66 4.30
CA ALA A 89 11.26 20.07 5.68
C ALA A 89 12.02 19.02 6.50
N LEU A 90 11.69 17.73 6.34
CA LEU A 90 12.44 16.65 6.99
C LEU A 90 13.87 16.54 6.44
N ALA A 91 14.05 16.64 5.12
CA ALA A 91 15.37 16.62 4.50
C ALA A 91 16.25 17.79 4.98
N ASP A 92 15.68 19.01 5.07
CA ASP A 92 16.39 20.18 5.59
C ASP A 92 16.70 20.07 7.09
N GLY A 93 15.85 19.35 7.82
CA GLY A 93 15.97 19.10 9.26
C GLY A 93 16.88 17.92 9.65
N GLU A 94 17.57 17.28 8.69
CA GLU A 94 18.47 16.16 8.97
C GLU A 94 19.57 16.59 9.96
N PRO A 95 19.66 15.96 11.16
CA PRO A 95 20.68 16.30 12.14
C PRO A 95 22.08 16.07 11.59
N ARG A 96 22.97 17.07 11.72
CA ARG A 96 24.39 16.94 11.37
C ARG A 96 25.22 16.84 12.64
N GLU A 97 26.20 15.95 12.66
CA GLU A 97 27.04 15.73 13.85
C GLU A 97 27.76 17.01 14.33
N GLU A 98 28.12 17.90 13.41
CA GLU A 98 28.76 19.20 13.69
C GLU A 98 27.90 20.20 14.46
N ASP A 99 26.57 20.02 14.47
CA ASP A 99 25.65 20.90 15.19
C ASP A 99 25.55 20.57 16.70
N PHE A 100 26.21 19.49 17.16
CA PHE A 100 26.08 18.98 18.52
C PHE A 100 27.42 18.96 19.26
N ALA A 101 27.40 19.39 20.53
CA ALA A 101 28.59 19.38 21.38
C ALA A 101 28.92 17.96 21.90
N ALA A 102 27.93 17.09 22.00
CA ALA A 102 28.09 15.72 22.47
C ALA A 102 27.48 14.70 21.51
N ARG A 103 28.20 13.59 21.29
CA ARG A 103 27.75 12.47 20.45
C ARG A 103 26.39 11.90 20.89
N ALA A 104 26.13 11.86 22.19
CA ALA A 104 24.86 11.37 22.73
C ALA A 104 23.67 12.26 22.34
N GLU A 105 23.87 13.58 22.26
CA GLU A 105 22.83 14.53 21.83
C GLU A 105 22.54 14.36 20.34
N PHE A 106 23.59 14.24 19.51
CA PHE A 106 23.44 13.92 18.09
C PHE A 106 22.69 12.61 17.88
N SER A 107 23.04 11.54 18.59
CA SER A 107 22.37 10.24 18.45
C SER A 107 20.88 10.30 18.83
N ALA A 108 20.52 11.06 19.87
CA ALA A 108 19.12 11.25 20.24
C ALA A 108 18.35 12.06 19.18
N ALA A 109 18.95 13.12 18.64
CA ALA A 109 18.35 13.93 17.58
C ALA A 109 18.16 13.12 16.29
N TRP A 110 19.16 12.31 15.91
CA TRP A 110 19.09 11.42 14.75
C TRP A 110 17.96 10.39 14.90
N GLN A 111 17.82 9.76 16.08
CA GLN A 111 16.74 8.80 16.33
C GLN A 111 15.35 9.44 16.21
N ALA A 112 15.16 10.63 16.78
CA ALA A 112 13.89 11.35 16.66
C ALA A 112 13.58 11.75 15.21
N TRP A 113 14.61 12.10 14.42
CA TRP A 113 14.45 12.38 13.01
C TRP A 113 14.11 11.13 12.18
N ASP A 114 14.77 10.00 12.46
CA ASP A 114 14.52 8.72 11.80
C ASP A 114 13.08 8.23 12.08
N GLU A 115 12.62 8.31 13.33
CA GLU A 115 11.22 8.01 13.70
C GLU A 115 10.22 8.92 12.95
N ALA A 116 10.54 10.20 12.77
CA ALA A 116 9.70 11.13 12.03
C ALA A 116 9.68 10.83 10.51
N CYS A 117 10.81 10.39 9.95
CA CYS A 117 10.90 9.89 8.58
C CYS A 117 10.03 8.64 8.38
N GLU A 118 10.13 7.66 9.28
CA GLU A 118 9.28 6.46 9.24
C GLU A 118 7.78 6.82 9.31
N GLU A 119 7.40 7.71 10.23
CA GLU A 119 6.00 8.15 10.35
C GLU A 119 5.51 8.83 9.07
N LEU A 120 6.34 9.67 8.44
CA LEU A 120 5.97 10.31 7.18
C LEU A 120 5.81 9.28 6.05
N GLU A 121 6.74 8.33 5.92
CA GLU A 121 6.68 7.27 4.90
C GLU A 121 5.45 6.38 5.05
N ASP A 122 5.04 6.09 6.28
CA ASP A 122 3.80 5.36 6.58
C ASP A 122 2.57 6.17 6.14
N ARG A 123 2.53 7.46 6.48
CA ARG A 123 1.42 8.36 6.12
C ARG A 123 1.27 8.53 4.61
N LYS A 124 2.34 8.46 3.81
CA LYS A 124 2.27 8.51 2.33
C LYS A 124 1.41 7.40 1.73
N THR A 125 1.25 6.27 2.43
CA THR A 125 0.43 5.12 1.97
C THR A 125 -0.85 4.90 2.78
N ALA A 126 -1.18 5.84 3.68
CA ALA A 126 -2.43 5.80 4.44
C ALA A 126 -3.63 5.55 3.52
N GLY A 127 -4.60 4.75 3.94
CA GLY A 127 -5.77 4.45 3.12
C GLY A 127 -5.53 3.57 1.89
N ALA A 128 -4.33 3.01 1.70
CA ALA A 128 -4.01 2.12 0.60
C ALA A 128 -3.41 0.78 1.07
N VAL A 129 -3.54 -0.23 0.23
CA VAL A 129 -3.04 -1.59 0.45
C VAL A 129 -1.96 -1.92 -0.58
N HIS A 130 -0.86 -2.51 -0.15
CA HIS A 130 0.19 -3.05 -1.01
C HIS A 130 -0.24 -4.38 -1.64
N LEU A 131 -1.02 -4.28 -2.70
CA LEU A 131 -1.77 -5.40 -3.25
C LEU A 131 -0.90 -6.37 -4.07
N VAL A 132 0.17 -5.87 -4.71
CA VAL A 132 1.10 -6.64 -5.54
C VAL A 132 2.51 -6.14 -5.31
N GLU A 133 3.46 -7.07 -5.26
CA GLU A 133 4.88 -6.80 -5.22
C GLU A 133 5.53 -7.22 -6.55
N HIS A 134 6.33 -6.32 -7.12
CA HIS A 134 7.02 -6.51 -8.40
C HIS A 134 8.53 -6.76 -8.23
N GLY A 135 8.99 -6.93 -6.99
CA GLY A 135 10.41 -6.97 -6.63
C GLY A 135 11.05 -5.59 -6.58
N HIS A 136 12.27 -5.50 -6.04
CA HIS A 136 13.07 -4.27 -5.95
C HIS A 136 12.35 -3.08 -5.28
N GLY A 137 11.41 -3.35 -4.38
CA GLY A 137 10.63 -2.32 -3.69
C GLY A 137 9.52 -1.67 -4.52
N PHE A 138 9.26 -2.15 -5.74
CA PHE A 138 8.14 -1.68 -6.55
C PHE A 138 6.85 -2.40 -6.18
N ARG A 139 5.78 -1.64 -5.96
CA ARG A 139 4.51 -2.20 -5.47
C ARG A 139 3.33 -1.54 -6.17
N THR A 140 2.29 -2.33 -6.46
CA THR A 140 1.00 -1.75 -6.85
C THR A 140 0.16 -1.55 -5.60
N LEU A 141 -0.29 -0.32 -5.41
CA LEU A 141 -1.18 0.07 -4.33
C LEU A 141 -2.63 0.06 -4.82
N TYR A 142 -3.52 -0.32 -3.91
CA TYR A 142 -4.96 -0.18 -4.09
C TYR A 142 -5.55 0.70 -3.00
N VAL A 143 -6.20 1.79 -3.38
CA VAL A 143 -6.75 2.76 -2.43
C VAL A 143 -8.15 2.33 -1.98
N VAL A 144 -8.31 2.16 -0.67
CA VAL A 144 -9.57 1.73 -0.04
C VAL A 144 -10.31 2.86 0.68
N SER A 145 -9.64 3.98 0.95
CA SER A 145 -10.17 5.10 1.74
C SER A 145 -9.85 6.47 1.13
N GLY A 146 -10.74 7.44 1.36
CA GLY A 146 -10.60 8.83 0.89
C GLY A 146 -11.07 9.06 -0.54
N ARG A 147 -10.66 10.19 -1.13
CA ARG A 147 -11.16 10.66 -2.44
C ARG A 147 -10.71 9.81 -3.64
N TYR A 148 -9.61 9.08 -3.47
CA TYR A 148 -9.05 8.19 -4.49
C TYR A 148 -9.51 6.74 -4.31
N ARG A 149 -10.50 6.49 -3.45
CA ARG A 149 -11.04 5.16 -3.19
C ARG A 149 -11.42 4.44 -4.48
N ASP A 150 -11.10 3.15 -4.54
CA ASP A 150 -11.27 2.28 -5.72
C ASP A 150 -10.36 2.67 -6.90
N THR A 151 -9.14 3.14 -6.65
CA THR A 151 -8.17 3.42 -7.71
C THR A 151 -6.83 2.74 -7.46
N MET A 152 -6.10 2.48 -8.55
CA MET A 152 -4.81 1.80 -8.53
C MET A 152 -3.62 2.76 -8.72
N TRP A 153 -2.58 2.57 -7.91
CA TRP A 153 -1.37 3.40 -7.91
C TRP A 153 -0.13 2.52 -7.94
N PHE A 154 1.00 3.12 -8.27
CA PHE A 154 2.30 2.47 -8.32
C PHE A 154 3.25 3.19 -7.36
N ASP A 155 3.72 2.44 -6.37
CA ASP A 155 4.76 2.88 -5.46
C ASP A 155 6.12 2.61 -6.10
N GLN A 156 6.79 3.69 -6.47
CA GLN A 156 8.14 3.72 -7.04
C GLN A 156 9.09 4.54 -6.15
N ARG A 157 8.78 4.65 -4.85
CA ARG A 157 9.62 5.38 -3.89
C ARG A 157 11.03 4.78 -3.81
N ALA A 158 11.18 3.47 -4.05
CA ALA A 158 12.48 2.79 -4.09
C ALA A 158 13.50 3.40 -5.08
N THR A 159 13.07 4.16 -6.09
CA THR A 159 13.99 4.80 -7.07
C THR A 159 13.73 6.27 -7.32
N SER A 160 12.58 6.82 -6.92
CA SER A 160 12.18 8.18 -7.28
C SER A 160 11.43 8.94 -6.20
N ASP A 161 11.29 8.35 -5.01
CA ASP A 161 10.54 8.91 -3.87
C ASP A 161 9.08 9.28 -4.18
N ARG A 162 8.51 8.68 -5.24
CA ARG A 162 7.16 8.98 -5.72
C ARG A 162 6.22 7.79 -5.64
N ILE A 163 4.98 8.10 -5.31
CA ILE A 163 3.83 7.25 -5.61
C ILE A 163 3.13 7.91 -6.79
N ILE A 164 2.95 7.17 -7.88
CA ILE A 164 2.33 7.70 -9.09
C ILE A 164 1.04 6.94 -9.38
N PRO A 165 0.03 7.60 -9.97
CA PRO A 165 -1.17 6.91 -10.38
C PRO A 165 -0.86 5.95 -11.54
N LEU A 166 -1.41 4.74 -11.51
CA LEU A 166 -1.40 3.91 -12.71
C LEU A 166 -2.22 4.59 -13.79
N ARG A 167 -1.81 4.41 -15.05
CA ARG A 167 -2.49 5.00 -16.20
C ARG A 167 -3.12 3.89 -17.04
N GLY A 168 -4.44 3.91 -17.11
CA GLY A 168 -5.20 3.08 -18.03
C GLY A 168 -5.04 3.53 -19.49
N PRO A 169 -5.54 2.72 -20.45
CA PRO A 169 -5.51 3.04 -21.87
C PRO A 169 -6.12 4.41 -22.24
N ASP A 170 -7.07 4.89 -21.45
CA ASP A 170 -7.75 6.17 -21.62
C ASP A 170 -7.06 7.33 -20.87
N GLY A 171 -5.91 7.07 -20.24
CA GLY A 171 -5.16 8.04 -19.44
C GLY A 171 -5.71 8.28 -18.03
N ARG A 172 -6.83 7.65 -17.64
CA ARG A 172 -7.39 7.74 -16.28
C ARG A 172 -6.69 6.78 -15.33
N ILE A 173 -6.89 7.03 -14.04
CA ILE A 173 -6.50 6.05 -13.00
C ILE A 173 -7.52 4.92 -13.05
N PRO A 174 -7.10 3.66 -13.30
CA PRO A 174 -8.04 2.56 -13.38
C PRO A 174 -8.58 2.19 -11.99
N THR A 175 -9.80 1.68 -11.97
CA THR A 175 -10.37 0.99 -10.82
C THR A 175 -9.77 -0.40 -10.63
N PHE A 176 -10.03 -1.05 -9.49
CA PHE A 176 -9.60 -2.43 -9.30
C PHE A 176 -10.10 -3.37 -10.40
N ALA A 177 -11.38 -3.25 -10.78
CA ALA A 177 -11.99 -4.11 -11.79
C ALA A 177 -11.34 -3.92 -13.18
N GLU A 178 -11.11 -2.67 -13.58
CA GLU A 178 -10.48 -2.36 -14.86
C GLU A 178 -9.04 -2.85 -14.92
N TRP A 179 -8.27 -2.62 -13.85
CA TRP A 179 -6.88 -3.07 -13.74
C TRP A 179 -6.78 -4.60 -13.68
N TYR A 180 -7.66 -5.27 -12.93
CA TYR A 180 -7.67 -6.73 -12.83
C TYR A 180 -7.95 -7.42 -14.18
N ALA A 181 -8.67 -6.74 -15.08
CA ALA A 181 -8.99 -7.22 -16.42
C ALA A 181 -7.91 -6.91 -17.48
N TRP A 182 -6.80 -6.25 -17.12
CA TRP A 182 -5.74 -5.94 -18.09
C TRP A 182 -5.04 -7.19 -18.64
N PRO A 183 -4.58 -7.13 -19.91
CA PRO A 183 -3.80 -8.20 -20.54
C PRO A 183 -2.35 -8.24 -20.05
N GLU A 184 -1.65 -9.34 -20.36
CA GLU A 184 -0.37 -9.66 -19.74
C GLU A 184 0.72 -8.70 -20.24
N GLY A 185 1.62 -8.28 -19.35
CA GLY A 185 2.70 -7.35 -19.68
C GLY A 185 2.31 -5.87 -19.69
N ARG A 186 1.15 -5.48 -19.14
CA ARG A 186 0.69 -4.09 -19.06
C ARG A 186 0.99 -3.38 -17.73
N ASP A 187 1.71 -4.02 -16.83
CA ASP A 187 2.10 -3.43 -15.54
C ASP A 187 3.34 -2.52 -15.73
N GLY A 188 3.22 -1.48 -16.57
CA GLY A 188 4.29 -0.54 -16.93
C GLY A 188 3.77 0.80 -17.38
#